data_AF-A0A951ZGR3-F1
#
_entry.id   AF-A0A951ZGR3-F1
#
_cell.length_a   1.000
_cell.length_b   1.000
_cell.length_c   1.000
_cell.angle_alpha   90.00
_cell.angle_beta   90.00
_cell.angle_gamma   90.00
#
_symmetry.space_group_name_H-M   'P 1'
#
loop_
_entity.id
_entity.type
_entity.pdbx_description
1 polymer ?
#
loop_
_entity_poly.entity_id
_entity_poly.type
_entity_poly.pdbx_seq_one_letter_code
_entity_poly.pdbx_strand_id
1 'polypeptide(L)' 'MANSKWGHMVALQTPHIVPIPIVEALRDTKKVDPNHDTVRTARKIGISFGD' A
#
# COMPACT_ATOMS: atom_id res chain seq x y z
N MET A 1 -4.92 -10.77 -28.24
CA MET A 1 -5.28 -9.35 -28.02
C MET A 1 -5.33 -9.12 -26.52
N ALA A 2 -4.57 -8.16 -25.99
CA ALA A 2 -4.57 -7.87 -24.55
C ALA A 2 -5.92 -7.24 -24.17
N ASN A 3 -6.63 -7.86 -23.24
CA ASN A 3 -7.94 -7.43 -22.79
C ASN A 3 -7.79 -6.08 -22.07
N SER A 4 -8.14 -4.98 -22.74
CA SER A 4 -7.96 -3.62 -22.22
C SER A 4 -8.99 -3.34 -21.11
N LYS A 5 -8.64 -3.71 -19.87
CA LYS A 5 -9.49 -3.50 -18.69
C LYS A 5 -9.40 -2.04 -18.24
N TRP A 6 -10.31 -1.21 -18.74
CA TRP A 6 -10.49 0.16 -18.27
C TRP A 6 -11.00 0.19 -16.82
N GLY A 7 -10.69 1.26 -16.08
CA GLY A 7 -11.09 1.40 -14.67
C GLY A 7 -10.40 0.43 -13.71
N HIS A 8 -9.34 -0.25 -14.16
CA HIS A 8 -8.53 -1.14 -13.33
C HIS A 8 -7.11 -0.59 -13.18
N MET A 9 -6.47 -0.94 -12.06
CA MET A 9 -5.05 -0.75 -11.83
C MET A 9 -4.38 -2.10 -11.56
N VAL A 10 -3.05 -2.12 -11.57
CA VAL A 10 -2.26 -3.32 -11.23
C VAL A 10 -1.81 -3.21 -9.78
N ALA A 11 -2.01 -4.27 -9.00
CA ALA A 11 -1.59 -4.37 -7.61
C ALA A 11 -0.65 -5.56 -7.39
N LEU A 12 0.30 -5.39 -6.47
CA LEU A 12 1.09 -6.49 -5.93
C LEU A 12 0.43 -7.00 -4.64
N GLN A 13 -0.22 -8.15 -4.76
CA GLN A 13 -0.73 -8.94 -3.63
C GLN A 13 0.21 -10.13 -3.48
N THR A 14 1.35 -9.89 -2.83
CA THR A 14 2.49 -10.81 -2.81
C THR A 14 2.06 -12.27 -2.61
N PRO A 15 2.52 -13.19 -3.47
CA PRO A 15 3.47 -12.98 -4.58
C PRO A 15 2.84 -12.56 -5.92
N HIS A 16 1.52 -12.33 -5.97
CA HIS A 16 0.78 -12.21 -7.21
C HIS A 16 0.65 -10.76 -7.71
N ILE A 17 0.80 -10.58 -9.02
CA ILE A 17 0.48 -9.33 -9.72
C ILE A 17 -0.94 -9.48 -10.29
N VAL A 18 -1.89 -8.70 -9.76
CA VAL A 18 -3.31 -8.86 -10.07
C VAL A 18 -3.95 -7.54 -10.53
N PRO A 19 -4.87 -7.57 -11.51
CA PRO A 19 -5.68 -6.41 -11.84
C PRO A 19 -6.79 -6.22 -10.79
N ILE A 20 -6.91 -5.02 -10.24
CA ILE A 20 -7.98 -4.66 -9.29
C ILE A 20 -8.77 -3.44 -9.81
N PRO A 21 -10.07 -3.29 -9.52
CA PRO A 21 -10.82 -2.08 -9.81
C PRO A 21 -10.23 -0.87 -9.09
N ILE A 22 -10.04 0.25 -9.79
CA ILE A 22 -9.48 1.47 -9.17
C ILE A 22 -10.37 2.00 -8.03
N VAL A 23 -11.69 1.84 -8.16
CA VAL A 23 -12.67 2.25 -7.15
C VAL A 23 -12.51 1.51 -5.82
N GLU A 24 -12.01 0.27 -5.84
CA GLU A 24 -11.73 -0.48 -4.61
C GLU A 24 -10.46 0.06 -3.93
N ALA A 25 -9.42 0.37 -4.70
CA ALA A 25 -8.18 0.93 -4.18
C ALA A 25 -8.35 2.32 -3.56
N LEU A 26 -9.33 3.10 -4.05
CA LEU A 26 -9.63 4.45 -3.56
C LEU A 26 -10.51 4.47 -2.29
N ARG A 27 -11.07 3.32 -1.86
CA ARG A 27 -11.99 3.26 -0.72
C ARG A 27 -11.33 3.70 0.58
N ASP A 28 -10.08 3.27 0.80
CA ASP A 28 -9.33 3.56 2.00
C ASP A 28 -7.90 3.99 1.65
N THR A 29 -7.45 5.09 2.27
CA THR A 29 -6.06 5.51 2.11
C THR A 29 -5.15 4.59 2.91
N LYS A 30 -4.21 3.93 2.23
CA LYS A 30 -3.15 3.15 2.91
C LYS A 30 -2.25 4.10 3.70
N LYS A 31 -2.32 4.03 5.03
CA LYS A 31 -1.48 4.79 5.96
C LYS A 31 -0.47 3.87 6.64
N VAL A 32 0.65 4.44 7.06
CA VAL A 32 1.57 3.78 7.98
C VAL A 32 0.95 3.83 9.37
N ASP A 33 0.90 2.69 10.07
CA ASP A 33 0.51 2.65 11.48
C ASP A 33 1.70 3.10 12.35
N PRO A 34 1.61 4.23 13.08
CA PRO A 34 2.70 4.70 13.95
C PRO A 34 3.02 3.75 15.10
N ASN A 35 2.07 2.88 15.47
CA ASN A 35 2.23 1.91 16.56
C ASN A 35 2.80 0.57 16.09
N HIS A 36 3.03 0.39 14.79
CA HIS A 36 3.63 -0.83 14.25
C HIS A 36 5.05 -1.02 14.80
N ASP A 37 5.42 -2.27 15.11
CA ASP A 37 6.70 -2.57 15.78
C ASP A 37 7.92 -2.10 14.99
N THR A 38 7.85 -2.13 13.65
CA THR A 38 8.89 -1.57 12.77
C THR A 38 9.07 -0.06 12.99
N VAL A 39 7.97 0.70 13.07
CA VAL A 39 8.01 2.15 13.29
C VAL A 39 8.53 2.46 14.69
N ARG A 40 8.05 1.72 15.71
CA ARG A 40 8.52 1.86 17.09
C ARG A 40 10.00 1.55 17.23
N THR A 41 10.49 0.51 16.55
CA THR A 41 11.92 0.16 16.52
C THR A 41 12.74 1.25 15.85
N ALA A 42 12.30 1.77 14.71
CA ALA A 42 12.95 2.87 14.02
C ALA A 42 13.09 4.11 14.93
N ARG A 43 12.02 4.49 15.65
CA ARG A 43 12.06 5.60 16.61
C ARG A 43 13.06 5.36 17.75
N LYS A 44 13.11 4.14 18.28
CA LYS A 44 14.05 3.76 19.36
C LYS A 44 15.52 3.88 18.96
N ILE A 45 15.84 3.73 17.68
CA ILE A 45 17.20 3.90 17.15
C ILE A 45 17.46 5.32 16.62
N GLY A 46 16.56 6.27 16.87
CA GLY A 46 16.74 7.69 16.56
C GLY A 46 16.20 8.14 15.20
N ILE A 47 15.44 7.31 14.47
CA ILE A 47 14.79 7.73 13.21
C ILE A 47 13.57 8.62 13.53
N SER A 48 13.55 9.84 12.97
CA SER A 48 12.41 10.76 13.02
C SER A 48 11.56 10.64 11.75
N PHE A 49 10.23 10.71 11.89
CA PHE A 49 9.26 10.66 10.79
C PHE A 49 8.59 12.01 10.48
N GLY A 50 9.05 13.09 11.13
CA GLY A 50 8.53 14.44 10.91
C GLY A 50 7.13 14.69 11.46
N ASP A 51 6.63 13.80 12.33
CA ASP A 51 5.49 14.02 13.22
C ASP A 51 5.88 14.70 14.53
#